data_AF-A0A1H1PXC1-F1
#
_entry.id   AF-A0A1H1PXC1-F1
#
_cell.length_a   1.000
_cell.length_b   1.000
_cell.length_c   1.000
_cell.angle_alpha   90.00
_cell.angle_beta   90.00
_cell.angle_gamma   90.00
#
_symmetry.space_group_name_H-M   'P 1'
#
loop_
_entity.id
_entity.type
_entity.pdbx_description
1 polymer ?
#
loop_
_entity_poly.entity_id
_entity_poly.type
_entity_poly.pdbx_seq_one_letter_code
_entity_poly.pdbx_strand_id
1 'polypeptide(L)'
;MAPTKLAPSSLLLLLLIVVGFAPPAAAQGLAFDSGHIDAFNVTADGGGLVLDLKEDVTGSHVRHAPEDVSLVVTDAAWSDATAAVDGIGQATYYLPQTQNPNIIWPGWDTQAVVAGGFSAIDLVFNEVSGPGDVFVFETAGLGGINPVTNDGSLALTSGSVITQANPAHRHVNWAFTEPGVYTMRVNASGNGVSSNTATYTWVVGDGSGAPAPAAAPAPAAGATTPATNPGTNQGGAAAPAAGQKCTPGIIPMIKDDRSVPPVWRSPSELSFGLGDAAKKNLPEPVGPVPAGEAWMIGAVQEAGVPWLGANTQHPSMLENQVGDVTWELTSFDGPGTMVVFTQGGLGQIMGEEWFRGGDGRGQGSHTIAPNTHVHPMWLFSKPGTYKVGIRQSTVKDGTTYSGTDVITFHVGQGGDANDGHFDLGGHFDLGGQFDPAGGDCAAGAASAGGTAGDASGTNGAPAAQNRPQAQGTLADTGTTPMTLPFAILGLGLLVFGIGVARFSYAMGRAHR
;
A
#
# COMPACT_ATOMS: atom_id res chain seq x y z
N MET A 1 -54.91 -39.64 78.21
CA MET A 1 -53.88 -40.70 78.10
C MET A 1 -52.81 -40.23 77.10
N ALA A 2 -51.57 -40.75 77.17
CA ALA A 2 -50.44 -40.27 76.36
C ALA A 2 -50.52 -40.75 74.89
N PRO A 3 -49.81 -40.11 73.94
CA PRO A 3 -48.35 -40.29 73.72
C PRO A 3 -47.53 -39.02 74.08
N THR A 4 -46.33 -39.01 74.66
CA THR A 4 -44.97 -39.45 74.19
C THR A 4 -44.55 -38.92 72.82
N LYS A 5 -43.35 -38.34 72.60
CA LYS A 5 -42.30 -37.74 73.48
C LYS A 5 -41.34 -36.92 72.58
N LEU A 6 -40.50 -36.04 73.15
CA LEU A 6 -39.77 -34.96 72.46
C LEU A 6 -38.54 -35.35 71.58
N ALA A 7 -38.29 -34.50 70.57
CA ALA A 7 -36.97 -33.99 70.09
C ALA A 7 -36.05 -34.90 69.22
N PRO A 8 -34.91 -34.41 68.67
CA PRO A 8 -34.93 -33.46 67.52
C PRO A 8 -33.82 -33.72 66.44
N SER A 9 -33.81 -32.86 65.42
CA SER A 9 -32.64 -32.42 64.61
C SER A 9 -31.74 -33.44 63.90
N SER A 10 -31.70 -33.35 62.56
CA SER A 10 -30.47 -33.57 61.78
C SER A 10 -30.52 -32.72 60.50
N LEU A 11 -29.51 -31.86 60.33
CA LEU A 11 -29.34 -31.00 59.16
C LEU A 11 -28.53 -31.76 58.10
N LEU A 12 -29.13 -32.05 56.94
CA LEU A 12 -28.41 -32.64 55.80
C LEU A 12 -28.34 -31.63 54.66
N LEU A 13 -27.21 -30.93 54.56
CA LEU A 13 -26.93 -29.96 53.50
C LEU A 13 -26.59 -30.70 52.20
N LEU A 14 -27.59 -30.93 51.35
CA LEU A 14 -27.38 -31.57 50.05
C LEU A 14 -26.78 -30.57 49.06
N LEU A 15 -25.45 -30.53 48.98
CA LEU A 15 -24.72 -29.68 48.04
C LEU A 15 -24.89 -30.21 46.60
N LEU A 16 -25.88 -29.70 45.86
CA LEU A 16 -25.98 -29.94 44.43
C LEU A 16 -24.78 -29.28 43.72
N ILE A 17 -23.83 -30.10 43.27
CA ILE A 17 -22.82 -29.67 42.30
C ILE A 17 -23.52 -29.55 40.96
N VAL A 18 -23.98 -28.34 40.64
CA VAL A 18 -24.40 -27.99 39.28
C VAL A 18 -23.14 -27.92 38.43
N VAL A 19 -22.83 -29.02 37.74
CA VAL A 19 -21.81 -29.04 36.69
C VAL A 19 -22.36 -28.23 35.52
N GLY A 20 -22.07 -26.93 35.54
CA GLY A 20 -22.38 -26.04 34.43
C GLY A 20 -21.58 -26.45 33.21
N PHE A 21 -22.23 -27.13 32.26
CA PHE A 21 -21.75 -27.20 30.89
C PHE A 21 -21.82 -25.79 30.31
N ALA A 22 -20.74 -25.03 30.47
CA ALA A 22 -20.47 -23.93 29.55
C ALA A 22 -20.43 -24.52 28.14
N PRO A 23 -21.14 -23.94 27.14
CA PRO A 23 -20.89 -24.31 25.76
C PRO A 23 -19.41 -24.03 25.45
N PRO A 24 -18.77 -24.81 24.55
CA PRO A 24 -17.46 -24.42 24.06
C PRO A 24 -17.58 -23.00 23.50
N ALA A 25 -16.69 -22.11 23.94
CA ALA A 25 -16.59 -20.79 23.34
C ALA A 25 -16.23 -21.00 21.87
N ALA A 26 -17.16 -20.74 20.97
CA ALA A 26 -16.85 -20.64 19.55
C ALA A 26 -15.79 -19.55 19.42
N ALA A 27 -14.65 -19.88 18.81
CA ALA A 27 -13.71 -18.85 18.41
C ALA A 27 -14.47 -17.92 17.45
N GLN A 28 -14.68 -16.67 17.87
CA GLN A 28 -15.21 -15.67 16.97
C GLN A 28 -14.07 -15.33 16.01
N GLY A 29 -14.26 -15.65 14.72
CA GLY A 29 -13.34 -15.24 13.67
C GLY A 29 -13.16 -13.72 13.70
N LEU A 30 -11.98 -13.25 13.31
CA LEU A 30 -11.70 -11.82 13.29
C LEU A 30 -12.61 -11.16 12.26
N ALA A 31 -13.23 -10.05 12.64
CA ALA A 31 -14.04 -9.24 11.75
C ALA A 31 -13.37 -7.88 11.60
N PHE A 32 -13.04 -7.51 10.37
CA PHE A 32 -12.47 -6.20 10.06
C PHE A 32 -13.51 -5.40 9.28
N ASP A 33 -13.88 -4.23 9.79
CA ASP A 33 -14.82 -3.29 9.17
C ASP A 33 -14.13 -2.02 8.63
N SER A 34 -12.86 -1.83 9.00
CA SER A 34 -12.05 -0.65 8.73
C SER A 34 -10.56 -1.00 8.63
N GLY A 35 -9.79 -0.19 7.89
CA GLY A 35 -8.32 -0.32 7.78
C GLY A 35 -7.82 -1.16 6.59
N HIS A 36 -6.50 -1.30 6.49
CA HIS A 36 -5.82 -1.93 5.36
C HIS A 36 -5.76 -3.46 5.45
N ILE A 37 -6.06 -4.12 4.32
CA ILE A 37 -6.05 -5.58 4.20
C ILE A 37 -5.51 -6.02 2.83
N ASP A 38 -4.30 -6.58 2.78
CA ASP A 38 -3.88 -7.41 1.65
C ASP A 38 -4.60 -8.76 1.73
N ALA A 39 -5.82 -8.79 1.22
CA ALA A 39 -6.68 -9.96 1.21
C ALA A 39 -5.98 -11.13 0.52
N PHE A 40 -5.45 -10.94 -0.69
CA PHE A 40 -4.71 -12.00 -1.40
C PHE A 40 -3.20 -11.80 -1.27
N ASN A 41 -2.65 -12.06 -0.08
CA ASN A 41 -1.23 -11.92 0.18
C ASN A 41 -0.44 -13.15 -0.28
N VAL A 42 0.52 -12.98 -1.18
CA VAL A 42 1.26 -14.07 -1.83
C VAL A 42 2.74 -14.00 -1.50
N THR A 43 3.22 -15.09 -0.89
CA THR A 43 4.64 -15.34 -0.57
C THR A 43 5.19 -16.50 -1.37
N ALA A 44 6.50 -16.53 -1.55
CA ALA A 44 7.22 -17.75 -1.89
C ALA A 44 7.93 -18.32 -0.65
N ASP A 45 7.76 -19.61 -0.37
CA ASP A 45 8.50 -20.35 0.66
C ASP A 45 8.91 -21.73 0.12
N GLY A 46 10.15 -22.16 0.36
CA GLY A 46 10.70 -23.43 -0.11
C GLY A 46 10.70 -23.65 -1.63
N GLY A 47 10.36 -22.64 -2.44
CA GLY A 47 10.08 -22.75 -3.88
C GLY A 47 8.61 -23.05 -4.23
N GLY A 48 7.74 -23.20 -3.23
CA GLY A 48 6.29 -23.15 -3.38
C GLY A 48 5.75 -21.72 -3.25
N LEU A 49 4.46 -21.54 -3.55
CA LEU A 49 3.71 -20.32 -3.24
C LEU A 49 2.81 -20.56 -2.02
N VAL A 50 2.59 -19.51 -1.23
CA VAL A 50 1.64 -19.49 -0.09
C VAL A 50 0.74 -18.27 -0.26
N LEU A 51 -0.57 -18.50 -0.23
CA LEU A 51 -1.63 -17.48 -0.25
C LEU A 51 -2.24 -17.40 1.15
N ASP A 52 -2.16 -16.25 1.79
CA ASP A 52 -2.84 -15.94 3.05
C ASP A 52 -3.47 -14.54 3.00
N LEU A 53 -3.94 -14.04 4.14
CA LEU A 53 -4.38 -12.66 4.33
C LEU A 53 -3.36 -11.95 5.22
N LYS A 54 -2.97 -10.72 4.85
CA LYS A 54 -2.15 -9.83 5.68
C LYS A 54 -2.90 -8.54 5.94
N GLU A 55 -2.86 -8.06 7.17
CA GLU A 55 -3.57 -6.87 7.63
C GLU A 55 -2.70 -6.03 8.55
N ASP A 56 -3.05 -4.75 8.64
CA ASP A 56 -2.36 -3.75 9.46
C ASP A 56 -3.31 -3.08 10.49
N VAL A 57 -4.48 -3.69 10.69
CA VAL A 57 -5.58 -3.27 11.59
C VAL A 57 -5.27 -3.65 13.05
N THR A 58 -4.72 -4.85 13.30
CA THR A 58 -4.35 -5.32 14.65
C THR A 58 -2.90 -5.04 15.01
N GLY A 59 -2.06 -4.77 14.00
CA GLY A 59 -0.64 -4.46 14.12
C GLY A 59 0.07 -4.65 12.78
N SER A 60 1.31 -4.17 12.65
CA SER A 60 2.03 -4.23 11.37
C SER A 60 2.23 -5.66 10.86
N HIS A 61 1.70 -5.90 9.65
CA HIS A 61 1.87 -7.05 8.79
C HIS A 61 1.50 -8.39 9.45
N VAL A 62 0.41 -8.36 10.23
CA VAL A 62 -0.13 -9.57 10.87
C VAL A 62 -0.77 -10.44 9.79
N ARG A 63 -0.42 -11.74 9.79
CA ARG A 63 -0.93 -12.75 8.85
C ARG A 63 -1.95 -13.66 9.49
N HIS A 64 -3.02 -13.96 8.75
CA HIS A 64 -4.11 -14.87 9.15
C HIS A 64 -4.40 -15.88 8.05
N ALA A 65 -4.94 -17.04 8.41
CA ALA A 65 -5.64 -17.86 7.44
C ALA A 65 -6.92 -17.11 7.00
N PRO A 66 -7.22 -16.99 5.70
CA PRO A 66 -8.41 -16.31 5.23
C PRO A 66 -9.73 -16.82 5.83
N GLU A 67 -9.79 -18.11 6.16
CA GLU A 67 -10.94 -18.75 6.80
C GLU A 67 -11.20 -18.27 8.24
N ASP A 68 -10.19 -17.71 8.92
CA ASP A 68 -10.33 -17.15 10.28
C ASP A 68 -10.83 -15.69 10.26
N VAL A 69 -10.99 -15.08 9.07
CA VAL A 69 -11.28 -13.65 8.89
C VAL A 69 -12.58 -13.41 8.10
N SER A 70 -13.36 -12.43 8.55
CA SER A 70 -14.52 -11.87 7.85
C SER A 70 -14.25 -10.42 7.43
N LEU A 71 -14.32 -10.17 6.13
CA LEU A 71 -14.16 -8.85 5.51
C LEU A 71 -15.51 -8.13 5.52
N VAL A 72 -15.70 -7.18 6.44
CA VAL A 72 -17.00 -6.52 6.66
C VAL A 72 -17.09 -5.23 5.84
N VAL A 73 -18.01 -5.22 4.88
CA VAL A 73 -18.33 -4.08 4.01
C VAL A 73 -19.59 -3.41 4.56
N THR A 74 -19.40 -2.47 5.48
CA THR A 74 -20.49 -1.79 6.20
C THR A 74 -21.29 -0.84 5.30
N ASP A 75 -22.45 -0.37 5.78
CA ASP A 75 -23.26 0.67 5.10
C ASP A 75 -22.50 1.98 4.83
N ALA A 76 -21.36 2.23 5.52
CA ALA A 76 -20.48 3.36 5.23
C ALA A 76 -19.75 3.24 3.87
N ALA A 77 -19.79 2.06 3.24
CA ALA A 77 -19.34 1.84 1.87
C ALA A 77 -20.42 2.16 0.81
N TRP A 78 -21.69 2.41 1.18
CA TRP A 78 -22.73 2.64 0.19
C TRP A 78 -22.45 3.90 -0.66
N SER A 79 -22.49 3.74 -1.98
CA SER A 79 -22.23 4.82 -2.93
C SER A 79 -23.21 4.77 -4.10
N ASP A 80 -23.87 5.89 -4.36
CA ASP A 80 -24.69 6.09 -5.56
C ASP A 80 -23.83 6.38 -6.80
N ALA A 81 -22.54 6.69 -6.64
CA ALA A 81 -21.66 7.10 -7.74
C ALA A 81 -21.32 5.96 -8.71
N THR A 82 -21.40 4.69 -8.27
CA THR A 82 -21.25 3.51 -9.13
C THR A 82 -22.38 3.36 -10.16
N ALA A 83 -23.53 4.03 -9.96
CA ALA A 83 -24.58 4.10 -10.98
C ALA A 83 -24.15 4.83 -12.26
N ALA A 84 -23.09 5.64 -12.20
CA ALA A 84 -22.50 6.31 -13.35
C ALA A 84 -21.33 5.52 -13.99
N VAL A 85 -20.94 4.38 -13.43
CA VAL A 85 -19.91 3.51 -14.00
C VAL A 85 -20.54 2.59 -15.04
N ASP A 86 -20.11 2.73 -16.29
CA ASP A 86 -20.55 1.85 -17.38
C ASP A 86 -20.13 0.40 -17.08
N GLY A 87 -21.03 -0.56 -17.33
CA GLY A 87 -20.89 -1.94 -16.87
C GLY A 87 -21.35 -2.25 -15.44
N ILE A 88 -21.55 -1.25 -14.56
CA ILE A 88 -22.18 -1.43 -13.23
C ILE A 88 -23.63 -0.91 -13.25
N GLY A 89 -23.83 0.36 -13.61
CA GLY A 89 -25.15 0.94 -13.87
C GLY A 89 -26.12 1.07 -12.69
N GLN A 90 -25.70 0.72 -11.46
CA GLN A 90 -26.49 0.88 -10.23
C GLN A 90 -25.61 1.28 -9.03
N ALA A 91 -26.24 1.78 -7.98
CA ALA A 91 -25.60 2.06 -6.69
C ALA A 91 -25.18 0.76 -5.99
N THR A 92 -24.12 0.81 -5.19
CA THR A 92 -23.49 -0.39 -4.62
C THR A 92 -22.80 -0.11 -3.28
N TYR A 93 -22.54 -1.16 -2.51
CA TYR A 93 -21.48 -1.13 -1.49
C TYR A 93 -20.11 -1.07 -2.17
N TYR A 94 -19.44 0.07 -2.08
CA TYR A 94 -18.26 0.44 -2.86
C TYR A 94 -17.04 0.69 -1.97
N LEU A 95 -15.96 -0.05 -2.24
CA LEU A 95 -14.65 0.14 -1.60
C LEU A 95 -13.73 0.83 -2.62
N PRO A 96 -13.31 2.09 -2.40
CA PRO A 96 -12.47 2.84 -3.34
C PRO A 96 -11.02 2.37 -3.35
N GLN A 97 -10.35 2.45 -4.51
CA GLN A 97 -8.90 2.24 -4.62
C GLN A 97 -8.03 3.32 -3.94
N THR A 98 -8.64 4.39 -3.43
CA THR A 98 -7.97 5.40 -2.60
C THR A 98 -8.53 5.25 -1.19
N GLN A 99 -7.67 5.19 -0.17
CA GLN A 99 -8.10 4.90 1.19
C GLN A 99 -9.28 5.79 1.66
N ASN A 100 -10.31 5.13 2.20
CA ASN A 100 -11.28 5.75 3.09
C ASN A 100 -11.12 5.07 4.46
N PRO A 101 -10.64 5.78 5.52
CA PRO A 101 -10.32 5.15 6.80
C PRO A 101 -11.55 4.63 7.57
N ASN A 102 -12.77 4.91 7.11
CA ASN A 102 -14.02 4.50 7.76
C ASN A 102 -14.54 3.12 7.29
N ILE A 103 -13.86 2.46 6.35
CA ILE A 103 -14.24 1.17 5.75
C ILE A 103 -12.99 0.32 5.50
N ILE A 104 -13.15 -1.00 5.34
CA ILE A 104 -12.03 -1.86 4.92
C ILE A 104 -11.48 -1.43 3.56
N TRP A 105 -10.19 -1.65 3.38
CA TRP A 105 -9.49 -1.29 2.18
C TRP A 105 -8.69 -2.50 1.65
N PRO A 106 -9.28 -3.28 0.71
CA PRO A 106 -8.80 -4.63 0.40
C PRO A 106 -8.15 -4.80 -0.98
N GLY A 107 -7.12 -5.62 -1.02
CA GLY A 107 -6.30 -5.85 -2.21
C GLY A 107 -5.40 -7.07 -2.10
N TRP A 108 -4.18 -6.97 -2.60
CA TRP A 108 -3.21 -8.05 -2.66
C TRP A 108 -1.76 -7.55 -2.65
N ASP A 109 -0.90 -8.31 -1.99
CA ASP A 109 0.55 -8.13 -2.01
C ASP A 109 1.19 -9.36 -2.66
N THR A 110 2.17 -9.12 -3.52
CA THR A 110 2.96 -10.15 -4.18
C THR A 110 4.46 -9.85 -4.12
N GLN A 111 4.90 -8.75 -3.52
CA GLN A 111 6.31 -8.30 -3.55
C GLN A 111 7.26 -9.37 -3.02
N ALA A 112 6.82 -10.13 -1.99
CA ALA A 112 7.59 -11.22 -1.40
C ALA A 112 7.87 -12.40 -2.36
N VAL A 113 7.15 -12.56 -3.47
CA VAL A 113 7.40 -13.66 -4.43
C VAL A 113 8.71 -13.48 -5.22
N VAL A 114 9.28 -12.27 -5.26
CA VAL A 114 10.59 -11.98 -5.86
C VAL A 114 11.70 -12.82 -5.22
N ALA A 115 11.62 -13.06 -3.91
CA ALA A 115 12.59 -13.88 -3.17
C ALA A 115 12.57 -15.36 -3.61
N GLY A 116 11.46 -15.83 -4.18
CA GLY A 116 11.33 -17.16 -4.80
C GLY A 116 11.66 -17.20 -6.29
N GLY A 117 12.03 -16.08 -6.91
CA GLY A 117 12.30 -15.99 -8.35
C GLY A 117 11.05 -15.92 -9.23
N PHE A 118 9.89 -15.55 -8.68
CA PHE A 118 8.67 -15.31 -9.44
C PHE A 118 8.62 -13.85 -9.90
N SER A 119 8.35 -13.62 -11.19
CA SER A 119 8.21 -12.28 -11.79
C SER A 119 6.76 -11.89 -12.11
N ALA A 120 5.81 -12.81 -12.00
CA ALA A 120 4.39 -12.58 -12.19
C ALA A 120 3.57 -13.59 -11.38
N ILE A 121 2.36 -13.20 -10.95
CA ILE A 121 1.43 -14.04 -10.19
C ILE A 121 0.01 -13.87 -10.74
N ASP A 122 -0.66 -14.98 -11.02
CA ASP A 122 -2.09 -15.02 -11.34
C ASP A 122 -2.90 -15.33 -10.08
N LEU A 123 -3.84 -14.45 -9.72
CA LEU A 123 -4.87 -14.72 -8.72
C LEU A 123 -6.08 -15.37 -9.42
N VAL A 124 -6.37 -16.63 -9.09
CA VAL A 124 -7.38 -17.47 -9.74
C VAL A 124 -8.61 -17.60 -8.84
N PHE A 125 -9.70 -16.93 -9.21
CA PHE A 125 -10.97 -16.95 -8.49
C PHE A 125 -11.76 -18.17 -8.95
N ASN A 126 -11.50 -19.32 -8.31
CA ASN A 126 -12.08 -20.60 -8.70
C ASN A 126 -13.61 -20.63 -8.54
N GLU A 127 -14.09 -19.92 -7.52
CA GLU A 127 -15.50 -19.82 -7.14
C GLU A 127 -15.73 -18.44 -6.56
N VAL A 128 -16.80 -17.78 -6.99
CA VAL A 128 -17.34 -16.53 -6.46
C VAL A 128 -18.83 -16.75 -6.30
N SER A 129 -19.33 -16.60 -5.08
CA SER A 129 -20.70 -16.92 -4.68
C SER A 129 -21.23 -15.84 -3.74
N GLY A 130 -22.51 -15.50 -3.83
CA GLY A 130 -23.14 -14.45 -3.03
C GLY A 130 -24.54 -14.07 -3.51
N PRO A 131 -25.18 -13.08 -2.88
CA PRO A 131 -26.54 -12.63 -3.21
C PRO A 131 -26.64 -11.74 -4.47
N GLY A 132 -25.54 -11.09 -4.88
CA GLY A 132 -25.50 -10.16 -6.02
C GLY A 132 -24.21 -10.28 -6.84
N ASP A 133 -23.99 -9.31 -7.73
CA ASP A 133 -22.77 -9.22 -8.53
C ASP A 133 -21.64 -8.57 -7.72
N VAL A 134 -20.40 -8.98 -8.03
CA VAL A 134 -19.17 -8.37 -7.52
C VAL A 134 -18.40 -7.76 -8.70
N PHE A 135 -17.99 -6.51 -8.57
CA PHE A 135 -17.13 -5.83 -9.55
C PHE A 135 -15.76 -5.51 -8.95
N VAL A 136 -14.73 -5.56 -9.78
CA VAL A 136 -13.32 -5.34 -9.42
C VAL A 136 -12.64 -4.57 -10.55
N PHE A 137 -12.20 -3.34 -10.29
CA PHE A 137 -11.80 -2.42 -11.36
C PHE A 137 -10.89 -1.27 -10.92
N GLU A 138 -10.27 -0.61 -11.88
CA GLU A 138 -9.50 0.63 -11.70
C GLU A 138 -10.27 1.86 -12.15
N THR A 139 -9.99 2.95 -11.46
CA THR A 139 -9.99 4.31 -11.99
C THR A 139 -8.53 4.65 -12.33
N ALA A 140 -8.28 5.20 -13.51
CA ALA A 140 -6.94 5.55 -13.99
C ALA A 140 -6.97 6.84 -14.82
N GLY A 141 -5.82 7.52 -14.88
CA GLY A 141 -5.65 8.74 -15.67
C GLY A 141 -6.65 9.84 -15.27
N LEU A 142 -7.52 10.25 -16.19
CA LEU A 142 -8.47 11.34 -16.01
C LEU A 142 -9.87 10.82 -15.62
N GLY A 143 -9.93 9.91 -14.64
CA GLY A 143 -11.18 9.27 -14.21
C GLY A 143 -11.71 8.18 -15.16
N GLY A 144 -10.85 7.61 -16.01
CA GLY A 144 -11.21 6.49 -16.89
C GLY A 144 -11.30 5.18 -16.12
N ILE A 145 -12.22 4.29 -16.49
CA ILE A 145 -12.44 3.01 -15.80
C ILE A 145 -11.82 1.86 -16.60
N ASN A 146 -10.97 1.04 -15.95
CA ASN A 146 -10.34 -0.14 -16.56
C ASN A 146 -10.73 -1.44 -15.81
N PRO A 147 -10.97 -2.55 -16.53
CA PRO A 147 -11.05 -3.88 -15.93
C PRO A 147 -9.68 -4.35 -15.41
N VAL A 148 -9.66 -5.16 -14.35
CA VAL A 148 -8.42 -5.81 -13.87
C VAL A 148 -8.41 -7.33 -14.10
N THR A 149 -9.53 -7.91 -14.52
CA THR A 149 -9.60 -9.33 -14.90
C THR A 149 -9.07 -9.55 -16.32
N ASN A 150 -8.50 -10.73 -16.56
CA ASN A 150 -7.85 -11.10 -17.81
C ASN A 150 -8.82 -11.26 -19.00
N ASP A 151 -10.13 -11.31 -18.75
CA ASP A 151 -11.19 -11.32 -19.76
C ASP A 151 -11.68 -9.91 -20.16
N GLY A 152 -11.22 -8.86 -19.48
CA GLY A 152 -11.64 -7.47 -19.72
C GLY A 152 -13.01 -7.10 -19.11
N SER A 153 -13.54 -7.93 -18.21
CA SER A 153 -14.77 -7.66 -17.45
C SER A 153 -14.53 -6.69 -16.29
N LEU A 154 -15.54 -5.89 -15.91
CA LEU A 154 -15.56 -5.29 -14.57
C LEU A 154 -16.07 -6.28 -13.52
N ALA A 155 -16.93 -7.23 -13.92
CA ALA A 155 -17.54 -8.21 -13.03
C ALA A 155 -16.58 -9.38 -12.75
N LEU A 156 -16.37 -9.67 -11.47
CA LEU A 156 -15.57 -10.77 -10.95
C LEU A 156 -16.46 -12.01 -10.79
N THR A 157 -16.12 -13.11 -11.45
CA THR A 157 -16.97 -14.31 -11.50
C THR A 157 -16.18 -15.60 -11.25
N SER A 158 -16.89 -16.72 -11.05
CA SER A 158 -16.29 -18.04 -10.92
C SER A 158 -15.53 -18.42 -12.20
N GLY A 159 -14.19 -18.45 -12.12
CA GLY A 159 -13.28 -18.67 -13.24
C GLY A 159 -12.50 -17.42 -13.69
N SER A 160 -12.80 -16.24 -13.15
CA SER A 160 -12.02 -15.02 -13.42
C SER A 160 -10.58 -15.16 -12.89
N VAL A 161 -9.64 -14.56 -13.62
CA VAL A 161 -8.22 -14.49 -13.25
C VAL A 161 -7.77 -13.03 -13.30
N ILE A 162 -6.98 -12.61 -12.31
CA ILE A 162 -6.32 -11.30 -12.26
C ILE A 162 -4.81 -11.54 -12.30
N THR A 163 -4.14 -11.11 -13.37
CA THR A 163 -2.68 -11.19 -13.47
C THR A 163 -2.00 -9.99 -12.82
N GLN A 164 -1.11 -10.28 -11.87
CA GLN A 164 -0.07 -9.38 -11.40
C GLN A 164 1.17 -9.55 -12.28
N ALA A 165 1.33 -8.67 -13.27
CA ALA A 165 2.37 -8.79 -14.30
C ALA A 165 3.81 -8.58 -13.80
N ASN A 166 3.99 -7.78 -12.74
CA ASN A 166 5.24 -7.52 -12.02
C ASN A 166 4.93 -7.54 -10.51
N PRO A 167 5.77 -8.08 -9.61
CA PRO A 167 5.40 -8.24 -8.19
C PRO A 167 5.24 -6.88 -7.50
N ALA A 168 4.05 -6.62 -6.96
CA ALA A 168 3.67 -5.34 -6.36
C ALA A 168 2.64 -5.49 -5.23
N HIS A 169 2.46 -4.39 -4.49
CA HIS A 169 1.36 -4.12 -3.57
C HIS A 169 0.22 -3.49 -4.36
N ARG A 170 -1.00 -4.02 -4.33
CA ARG A 170 -2.07 -3.66 -5.27
C ARG A 170 -3.47 -3.77 -4.67
N HIS A 171 -4.21 -2.66 -4.61
CA HIS A 171 -5.64 -2.67 -4.31
C HIS A 171 -6.41 -2.08 -5.49
N VAL A 172 -7.73 -2.10 -5.42
CA VAL A 172 -8.63 -1.78 -6.54
C VAL A 172 -9.93 -1.22 -6.01
N ASN A 173 -10.77 -0.71 -6.90
CA ASN A 173 -12.16 -0.47 -6.55
C ASN A 173 -12.88 -1.82 -6.52
N TRP A 174 -13.62 -2.08 -5.44
CA TRP A 174 -14.56 -3.19 -5.35
C TRP A 174 -15.98 -2.64 -5.26
N ALA A 175 -16.95 -3.32 -5.86
CA ALA A 175 -18.35 -2.99 -5.69
C ALA A 175 -19.22 -4.26 -5.55
N PHE A 176 -20.10 -4.29 -4.56
CA PHE A 176 -21.05 -5.37 -4.30
C PHE A 176 -22.47 -4.83 -4.44
N THR A 177 -23.32 -5.47 -5.24
CA THR A 177 -24.66 -4.91 -5.57
C THR A 177 -25.70 -5.14 -4.48
N GLU A 178 -25.63 -6.28 -3.78
CA GLU A 178 -26.62 -6.70 -2.79
C GLU A 178 -25.97 -6.92 -1.40
N PRO A 179 -26.66 -6.62 -0.29
CA PRO A 179 -26.20 -6.99 1.05
C PRO A 179 -26.31 -8.51 1.29
N GLY A 180 -25.49 -9.03 2.19
CA GLY A 180 -25.42 -10.44 2.57
C GLY A 180 -23.99 -10.98 2.58
N VAL A 181 -23.84 -12.30 2.57
CA VAL A 181 -22.51 -12.95 2.65
C VAL A 181 -22.08 -13.47 1.28
N TYR A 182 -20.87 -13.10 0.88
CA TYR A 182 -20.19 -13.58 -0.31
C TYR A 182 -18.99 -14.45 0.08
N THR A 183 -18.69 -15.47 -0.70
CA THR A 183 -17.48 -16.28 -0.57
C THR A 183 -16.68 -16.31 -1.87
N MET A 184 -15.35 -16.25 -1.74
CA MET A 184 -14.42 -16.36 -2.87
C MET A 184 -13.39 -17.46 -2.59
N ARG A 185 -13.37 -18.50 -3.42
CA ARG A 185 -12.37 -19.58 -3.32
C ARG A 185 -11.21 -19.28 -4.26
N VAL A 186 -10.06 -18.89 -3.71
CA VAL A 186 -8.95 -18.32 -4.49
C VAL A 186 -7.67 -19.16 -4.31
N ASN A 187 -6.86 -19.25 -5.36
CA ASN A 187 -5.45 -19.65 -5.26
C ASN A 187 -4.58 -18.69 -6.08
N ALA A 188 -3.33 -18.50 -5.66
CA ALA A 188 -2.31 -17.87 -6.49
C ALA A 188 -1.62 -18.93 -7.37
N SER A 189 -1.04 -18.52 -8.48
CA SER A 189 -0.13 -19.35 -9.29
C SER A 189 0.88 -18.52 -10.06
N GLY A 190 2.03 -19.10 -10.40
CA GLY A 190 3.10 -18.47 -11.16
C GLY A 190 4.17 -19.50 -11.54
N ASN A 191 4.84 -19.35 -12.69
CA ASN A 191 5.87 -20.28 -13.18
C ASN A 191 5.48 -21.79 -13.17
N GLY A 192 4.18 -22.12 -13.23
CA GLY A 192 3.67 -23.49 -13.13
C GLY A 192 3.56 -24.06 -11.70
N VAL A 193 3.82 -23.25 -10.69
CA VAL A 193 3.56 -23.52 -9.26
C VAL A 193 2.23 -22.88 -8.88
N SER A 194 1.47 -23.54 -7.98
CA SER A 194 0.26 -22.98 -7.36
C SER A 194 0.42 -22.94 -5.84
N SER A 195 -0.28 -22.00 -5.19
CA SER A 195 -0.40 -21.97 -3.74
C SER A 195 -1.40 -23.00 -3.20
N ASN A 196 -1.56 -23.02 -1.88
CA ASN A 196 -2.82 -23.44 -1.27
C ASN A 196 -4.01 -22.69 -1.90
N THR A 197 -5.17 -23.34 -1.91
CA THR A 197 -6.45 -22.62 -2.05
C THR A 197 -6.85 -22.12 -0.67
N ALA A 198 -7.40 -20.91 -0.59
CA ALA A 198 -8.08 -20.38 0.59
C ALA A 198 -9.48 -19.87 0.23
N THR A 199 -10.34 -19.71 1.24
CA THR A 199 -11.73 -19.25 1.12
C THR A 199 -11.92 -17.95 1.89
N TYR A 200 -12.18 -16.87 1.16
CA TYR A 200 -12.39 -15.54 1.71
C TYR A 200 -13.88 -15.29 1.95
N THR A 201 -14.24 -14.82 3.14
CA THR A 201 -15.62 -14.49 3.50
C THR A 201 -15.80 -12.98 3.57
N TRP A 202 -16.75 -12.45 2.81
CA TRP A 202 -17.14 -11.05 2.82
C TRP A 202 -18.55 -10.90 3.36
N VAL A 203 -18.77 -9.95 4.26
CA VAL A 203 -20.07 -9.67 4.91
C VAL A 203 -20.48 -8.25 4.55
N VAL A 204 -21.45 -8.12 3.66
CA VAL A 204 -21.88 -6.83 3.06
C VAL A 204 -23.19 -6.37 3.70
N GLY A 205 -23.26 -5.09 4.08
CA GLY A 205 -24.44 -4.50 4.74
C GLY A 205 -24.76 -5.17 6.08
N ASP A 206 -26.04 -5.47 6.32
CA ASP A 206 -26.52 -6.03 7.61
C ASP A 206 -26.13 -7.50 7.86
N GLY A 207 -25.48 -8.16 6.90
CA GLY A 207 -24.94 -9.52 7.05
C GLY A 207 -25.98 -10.63 7.25
N SER A 208 -27.27 -10.38 6.94
CA SER A 208 -28.42 -11.25 7.24
C SER A 208 -28.53 -12.58 6.46
N GLY A 209 -27.40 -13.23 6.16
CA GLY A 209 -27.33 -14.50 5.43
C GLY A 209 -26.23 -15.50 5.82
N ALA A 210 -25.44 -15.23 6.88
CA ALA A 210 -24.25 -16.02 7.20
C ALA A 210 -24.53 -17.51 7.54
N PRO A 211 -23.93 -18.47 6.80
CA PRO A 211 -23.79 -19.86 7.26
C PRO A 211 -22.78 -19.91 8.42
N ALA A 212 -23.07 -20.68 9.47
CA ALA A 212 -22.13 -20.85 10.58
C ALA A 212 -20.88 -21.65 10.14
N PRO A 213 -19.65 -21.26 10.53
CA PRO A 213 -18.43 -21.98 10.20
C PRO A 213 -18.45 -23.45 10.67
N ALA A 214 -17.96 -24.35 9.81
CA ALA A 214 -17.86 -25.78 10.12
C ALA A 214 -16.64 -26.05 11.04
N ALA A 215 -16.89 -26.28 12.33
CA ALA A 215 -15.84 -26.41 13.33
C ALA A 215 -14.94 -27.66 13.13
N ALA A 216 -13.61 -27.44 13.12
CA ALA A 216 -12.58 -28.48 13.22
C ALA A 216 -12.02 -28.59 14.65
N PRO A 217 -11.49 -29.75 15.09
CA PRO A 217 -11.18 -30.00 16.51
C PRO A 217 -9.73 -29.74 16.93
N ALA A 218 -9.55 -29.26 18.16
CA ALA A 218 -8.28 -29.13 18.89
C ALA A 218 -8.54 -29.11 20.42
N PRO A 219 -7.53 -29.10 21.34
CA PRO A 219 -6.08 -29.28 21.16
C PRO A 219 -5.49 -30.38 22.10
N ALA A 220 -4.16 -30.49 22.14
CA ALA A 220 -3.41 -31.08 23.26
C ALA A 220 -2.16 -30.22 23.56
N ALA A 221 -1.74 -30.12 24.82
CA ALA A 221 -0.78 -29.10 25.27
C ALA A 221 0.46 -29.66 26.01
N GLY A 222 1.56 -28.91 25.97
CA GLY A 222 2.76 -29.14 26.77
C GLY A 222 3.78 -28.01 26.58
N ALA A 223 4.34 -27.48 27.68
CA ALA A 223 5.23 -26.33 27.64
C ALA A 223 6.42 -26.50 28.60
N THR A 224 7.61 -26.00 28.22
CA THR A 224 8.63 -25.41 29.13
C THR A 224 9.84 -24.87 28.35
N THR A 225 10.54 -23.91 28.97
CA THR A 225 11.80 -23.23 28.57
C THR A 225 12.65 -23.06 29.86
N PRO A 226 13.93 -22.57 29.88
CA PRO A 226 14.63 -21.77 28.86
C PRO A 226 16.16 -22.00 28.65
N ALA A 227 16.72 -21.16 27.77
CA ALA A 227 18.07 -20.55 27.78
C ALA A 227 19.32 -21.32 27.29
N THR A 228 19.94 -20.83 26.20
CA THR A 228 21.25 -20.11 26.22
C THR A 228 21.57 -19.49 24.85
N ASN A 229 22.56 -18.59 24.78
CA ASN A 229 22.85 -17.74 23.60
C ASN A 229 24.17 -18.16 22.90
N PRO A 230 24.28 -18.12 21.56
CA PRO A 230 25.54 -18.38 20.85
C PRO A 230 26.45 -17.14 20.77
N GLY A 231 27.76 -17.37 20.62
CA GLY A 231 28.77 -16.31 20.43
C GLY A 231 29.07 -16.03 18.96
N THR A 232 29.51 -14.81 18.67
CA THR A 232 29.85 -14.34 17.31
C THR A 232 31.31 -14.58 16.93
N ASN A 233 31.63 -14.42 15.63
CA ASN A 233 32.97 -14.07 15.18
C ASN A 233 32.88 -13.23 13.90
N GLN A 234 33.77 -12.25 13.72
CA GLN A 234 33.77 -11.33 12.57
C GLN A 234 34.92 -11.61 11.60
N GLY A 235 34.76 -11.17 10.36
CA GLY A 235 35.85 -10.86 9.43
C GLY A 235 35.42 -9.70 8.52
N GLY A 236 36.13 -8.58 8.55
CA GLY A 236 35.77 -7.36 7.83
C GLY A 236 36.85 -6.90 6.83
N ALA A 237 36.52 -5.91 5.99
CA ALA A 237 37.44 -5.31 5.01
C ALA A 237 37.21 -3.79 4.83
N ALA A 238 38.29 -3.13 4.42
CA ALA A 238 38.54 -1.69 4.34
C ALA A 238 37.46 -0.76 3.75
N ALA A 239 37.48 0.50 4.20
CA ALA A 239 36.80 1.66 3.60
C ALA A 239 37.76 2.51 2.72
N PRO A 240 37.21 3.37 1.85
CA PRO A 240 37.92 4.58 1.41
C PRO A 240 37.07 5.87 1.41
N ALA A 241 37.77 7.02 1.40
CA ALA A 241 37.29 8.40 1.19
C ALA A 241 36.39 9.02 2.28
N ALA A 242 36.72 10.25 2.69
CA ALA A 242 35.96 11.04 3.65
C ALA A 242 34.87 11.87 2.95
N GLY A 243 33.66 11.88 3.53
CA GLY A 243 32.49 12.58 2.97
C GLY A 243 32.37 14.03 3.43
N GLN A 244 31.31 14.70 2.96
CA GLN A 244 30.93 16.03 3.43
C GLN A 244 30.01 15.89 4.64
N LYS A 245 30.24 16.66 5.71
CA LYS A 245 29.44 16.55 6.94
C LYS A 245 28.02 17.11 6.76
N CYS A 246 27.03 16.24 6.85
CA CYS A 246 25.64 16.61 7.10
C CYS A 246 25.43 17.02 8.57
N THR A 247 24.47 17.89 8.81
CA THR A 247 23.84 18.05 10.14
C THR A 247 22.71 17.02 10.30
N PRO A 248 22.28 16.68 11.54
CA PRO A 248 21.11 15.85 11.77
C PRO A 248 19.88 16.33 10.98
N GLY A 249 19.13 15.41 10.39
CA GLY A 249 18.01 15.76 9.52
C GLY A 249 17.36 14.57 8.82
N ILE A 250 16.54 14.90 7.82
CA ILE A 250 16.12 13.95 6.77
C ILE A 250 16.96 14.28 5.54
N ILE A 251 17.58 13.27 4.93
CA ILE A 251 18.27 13.40 3.64
C ILE A 251 17.28 12.90 2.57
N PRO A 252 16.73 13.75 1.68
CA PRO A 252 15.85 13.29 0.61
C PRO A 252 16.60 12.36 -0.36
N MET A 253 15.99 11.21 -0.65
CA MET A 253 16.54 10.16 -1.50
C MET A 253 15.47 9.72 -2.51
N ILE A 254 15.87 9.13 -3.64
CA ILE A 254 14.99 8.36 -4.52
C ILE A 254 15.29 6.88 -4.30
N LYS A 255 14.28 6.08 -3.97
CA LYS A 255 14.32 4.62 -4.03
C LYS A 255 14.18 4.22 -5.51
N ASP A 256 15.23 3.65 -6.09
CA ASP A 256 15.32 3.23 -7.50
C ASP A 256 15.15 1.71 -7.59
N ASP A 257 13.94 1.26 -7.90
CA ASP A 257 13.53 -0.15 -7.93
C ASP A 257 13.80 -0.82 -9.29
N ARG A 258 14.50 -0.14 -10.19
CA ARG A 258 14.88 -0.68 -11.51
C ARG A 258 15.91 -1.82 -11.44
N SER A 259 16.49 -2.06 -10.26
CA SER A 259 17.32 -3.22 -9.95
C SER A 259 16.79 -3.96 -8.72
N VAL A 260 17.11 -5.25 -8.61
CA VAL A 260 16.82 -6.07 -7.42
C VAL A 260 18.16 -6.47 -6.78
N PRO A 261 18.44 -6.12 -5.51
CA PRO A 261 17.63 -5.25 -4.64
C PRO A 261 17.56 -3.78 -5.13
N PRO A 262 16.56 -3.00 -4.68
CA PRO A 262 16.44 -1.59 -5.01
C PRO A 262 17.59 -0.76 -4.42
N VAL A 263 17.89 0.39 -5.03
CA VAL A 263 19.03 1.24 -4.66
C VAL A 263 18.55 2.65 -4.33
N TRP A 264 19.00 3.21 -3.20
CA TRP A 264 18.71 4.60 -2.86
C TRP A 264 19.72 5.55 -3.54
N ARG A 265 19.21 6.58 -4.21
CA ARG A 265 19.91 7.62 -5.00
C ARG A 265 19.67 9.01 -4.41
N SER A 266 20.53 10.00 -4.66
CA SER A 266 20.09 11.41 -4.53
C SER A 266 19.12 11.77 -5.67
N PRO A 267 18.07 12.57 -5.42
CA PRO A 267 17.27 13.22 -6.47
C PRO A 267 18.10 13.95 -7.54
N SER A 268 19.30 14.42 -7.20
CA SER A 268 20.23 15.06 -8.15
C SER A 268 20.96 14.10 -9.10
N GLU A 269 20.91 12.78 -8.86
CA GLU A 269 21.43 11.74 -9.77
C GLU A 269 20.45 11.35 -10.89
N LEU A 270 19.20 11.83 -10.87
CA LEU A 270 18.12 11.35 -11.73
C LEU A 270 17.35 12.48 -12.44
N SER A 271 16.93 12.20 -13.68
CA SER A 271 16.13 13.11 -14.50
C SER A 271 14.91 12.40 -15.09
N PHE A 272 13.73 12.85 -14.68
CA PHE A 272 12.44 12.21 -14.97
C PHE A 272 11.89 12.68 -16.32
N GLY A 273 12.09 11.89 -17.38
CA GLY A 273 11.58 12.19 -18.71
C GLY A 273 10.10 11.85 -18.86
N LEU A 274 9.27 12.84 -19.19
CA LEU A 274 7.86 12.65 -19.52
C LEU A 274 7.70 12.75 -21.03
N GLY A 275 7.95 11.64 -21.74
CA GLY A 275 7.82 11.53 -23.19
C GLY A 275 6.37 11.50 -23.69
N ASP A 276 6.17 11.07 -24.94
CA ASP A 276 4.82 11.04 -25.54
C ASP A 276 3.84 10.08 -24.86
N ALA A 277 4.30 9.03 -24.15
CA ALA A 277 3.43 8.17 -23.34
C ALA A 277 2.81 8.92 -22.15
N ALA A 278 3.57 9.83 -21.53
CA ALA A 278 3.09 10.68 -20.44
C ALA A 278 2.10 11.75 -20.93
N LYS A 279 2.01 12.02 -22.24
CA LYS A 279 1.11 13.03 -22.80
C LYS A 279 -0.35 12.63 -22.61
N LYS A 280 -1.17 13.57 -22.14
CA LYS A 280 -2.62 13.45 -21.97
C LYS A 280 -3.31 14.69 -22.55
N ASN A 281 -4.58 14.58 -22.96
CA ASN A 281 -5.40 15.72 -23.36
C ASN A 281 -6.51 15.93 -22.33
N LEU A 282 -6.37 16.97 -21.51
CA LEU A 282 -7.30 17.32 -20.45
C LEU A 282 -8.60 17.89 -21.05
N PRO A 283 -9.79 17.32 -20.72
CA PRO A 283 -11.07 17.84 -21.22
C PRO A 283 -11.47 19.17 -20.56
N GLU A 284 -11.01 19.39 -19.33
CA GLU A 284 -11.25 20.58 -18.51
C GLU A 284 -9.98 20.93 -17.69
N PRO A 285 -9.88 22.13 -17.07
CA PRO A 285 -8.73 22.51 -16.27
C PRO A 285 -8.60 21.65 -14.98
N VAL A 286 -7.38 21.24 -14.66
CA VAL A 286 -7.05 20.47 -13.45
C VAL A 286 -6.15 21.32 -12.56
N GLY A 287 -6.72 21.89 -11.49
CA GLY A 287 -6.01 22.80 -10.58
C GLY A 287 -5.46 24.04 -11.31
N PRO A 288 -4.13 24.23 -11.39
CA PRO A 288 -3.47 25.31 -12.13
C PRO A 288 -3.15 24.95 -13.60
N VAL A 289 -3.47 23.73 -14.06
CA VAL A 289 -3.18 23.25 -15.41
C VAL A 289 -4.43 23.46 -16.29
N PRO A 290 -4.35 24.19 -17.42
CA PRO A 290 -5.50 24.44 -18.30
C PRO A 290 -5.89 23.20 -19.10
N ALA A 291 -7.12 23.17 -19.62
CA ALA A 291 -7.58 22.16 -20.57
C ALA A 291 -6.70 22.13 -21.84
N GLY A 292 -6.58 20.95 -22.47
CA GLY A 292 -5.73 20.72 -23.64
C GLY A 292 -4.54 19.78 -23.38
N GLU A 293 -3.47 19.92 -24.16
CA GLU A 293 -2.27 19.07 -24.06
C GLU A 293 -1.50 19.32 -22.75
N ALA A 294 -1.26 18.24 -22.01
CA ALA A 294 -0.49 18.21 -20.77
C ALA A 294 0.33 16.91 -20.67
N TRP A 295 1.22 16.80 -19.67
CA TRP A 295 2.00 15.60 -19.39
C TRP A 295 1.78 15.16 -17.95
N MET A 296 1.66 13.85 -17.74
CA MET A 296 1.15 13.27 -16.51
C MET A 296 1.93 12.02 -16.09
N ILE A 297 2.24 11.94 -14.80
CA ILE A 297 2.52 10.69 -14.08
C ILE A 297 1.21 10.32 -13.37
N GLY A 298 0.70 9.11 -13.61
CA GLY A 298 -0.52 8.61 -12.98
C GLY A 298 -0.27 8.02 -11.59
N ALA A 299 -1.36 7.86 -10.82
CA ALA A 299 -1.33 7.03 -9.61
C ALA A 299 -1.10 5.54 -9.96
N VAL A 300 -1.46 5.13 -11.17
CA VAL A 300 -1.20 3.82 -11.78
C VAL A 300 0.05 3.90 -12.68
N GLN A 301 0.84 2.82 -12.73
CA GLN A 301 2.02 2.71 -13.59
C GLN A 301 1.60 2.64 -15.07
N GLU A 302 2.20 3.48 -15.92
CA GLU A 302 1.96 3.49 -17.37
C GLU A 302 3.25 3.14 -18.16
N ALA A 303 3.11 2.42 -19.27
CA ALA A 303 4.25 1.99 -20.08
C ALA A 303 5.04 3.17 -20.67
N GLY A 304 6.34 3.25 -20.37
CA GLY A 304 7.20 4.36 -20.82
C GLY A 304 6.93 5.70 -20.10
N VAL A 305 6.31 5.65 -18.92
CA VAL A 305 6.13 6.80 -18.01
C VAL A 305 6.85 6.49 -16.69
N PRO A 306 7.69 7.39 -16.15
CA PRO A 306 8.27 7.19 -14.83
C PRO A 306 7.17 7.25 -13.76
N TRP A 307 7.06 6.21 -12.94
CA TRP A 307 6.03 6.10 -11.91
C TRP A 307 6.60 6.53 -10.55
N LEU A 308 6.46 7.84 -10.28
CA LEU A 308 7.06 8.55 -9.14
C LEU A 308 6.11 8.61 -7.93
N GLY A 309 6.43 7.84 -6.90
CA GLY A 309 5.77 7.82 -5.60
C GLY A 309 6.45 8.67 -4.53
N ALA A 310 5.91 8.54 -3.32
CA ALA A 310 6.33 9.23 -2.11
C ALA A 310 6.36 8.24 -0.94
N ASN A 311 7.50 8.13 -0.25
CA ASN A 311 7.82 6.99 0.61
C ASN A 311 8.52 7.41 1.93
N THR A 312 8.09 6.84 3.06
CA THR A 312 8.71 7.00 4.38
C THR A 312 9.15 5.65 4.99
N GLN A 313 9.27 4.61 4.16
CA GLN A 313 9.68 3.23 4.46
C GLN A 313 11.21 3.02 4.52
N HIS A 314 12.02 4.05 4.31
CA HIS A 314 13.49 3.91 4.37
C HIS A 314 13.90 3.22 5.69
N PRO A 315 14.77 2.19 5.70
CA PRO A 315 15.04 1.40 6.90
C PRO A 315 15.38 2.22 8.15
N SER A 316 16.14 3.32 8.00
CA SER A 316 16.45 4.19 9.15
C SER A 316 15.25 4.99 9.69
N MET A 317 14.19 5.23 8.92
CA MET A 317 12.93 5.82 9.42
C MET A 317 12.23 4.84 10.36
N LEU A 318 12.15 3.57 9.96
CA LEU A 318 11.60 2.45 10.73
C LEU A 318 12.42 2.18 12.00
N GLU A 319 13.74 2.00 11.86
CA GLU A 319 14.68 1.74 12.98
C GLU A 319 14.63 2.82 14.06
N ASN A 320 14.45 4.09 13.66
CA ASN A 320 14.37 5.22 14.59
C ASN A 320 12.95 5.58 15.01
N GLN A 321 11.92 4.86 14.55
CA GLN A 321 10.51 5.16 14.82
C GLN A 321 10.18 6.63 14.52
N VAL A 322 10.46 7.05 13.29
CA VAL A 322 10.06 8.37 12.79
C VAL A 322 8.54 8.39 12.61
N GLY A 323 7.91 9.52 12.96
CA GLY A 323 6.47 9.74 12.80
C GLY A 323 6.13 10.26 11.40
N ASP A 324 5.01 10.98 11.31
CA ASP A 324 4.58 11.70 10.12
C ASP A 324 5.70 12.52 9.47
N VAL A 325 5.75 12.51 8.13
CA VAL A 325 6.69 13.30 7.32
C VAL A 325 5.92 14.24 6.41
N THR A 326 5.97 15.54 6.71
CA THR A 326 5.43 16.57 5.83
C THR A 326 6.38 16.81 4.66
N TRP A 327 5.82 16.81 3.45
CA TRP A 327 6.45 17.28 2.23
C TRP A 327 5.98 18.70 1.94
N GLU A 328 6.89 19.57 1.48
CA GLU A 328 6.57 20.95 1.12
C GLU A 328 7.29 21.36 -0.18
N LEU A 329 6.56 22.01 -1.09
CA LEU A 329 7.13 22.55 -2.32
C LEU A 329 7.80 23.91 -2.05
N THR A 330 9.11 23.88 -1.81
CA THR A 330 9.91 25.06 -1.41
C THR A 330 10.42 25.91 -2.56
N SER A 331 10.62 25.33 -3.75
CA SER A 331 10.99 26.09 -4.95
C SER A 331 10.49 25.43 -6.23
N PHE A 332 10.26 26.24 -7.25
CA PHE A 332 9.73 25.79 -8.53
C PHE A 332 10.23 26.69 -9.66
N ASP A 333 10.92 26.08 -10.63
CA ASP A 333 11.37 26.70 -11.88
C ASP A 333 10.91 25.83 -13.06
N GLY A 334 10.47 26.44 -14.16
CA GLY A 334 9.92 25.72 -15.30
C GLY A 334 9.05 26.57 -16.24
N PRO A 335 8.75 26.07 -17.45
CA PRO A 335 8.07 26.83 -18.52
C PRO A 335 6.57 27.06 -18.29
N GLY A 336 5.92 26.31 -17.40
CA GLY A 336 4.48 26.36 -17.15
C GLY A 336 4.12 25.99 -15.71
N THR A 337 2.83 25.81 -15.44
CA THR A 337 2.32 25.31 -14.16
C THR A 337 2.52 23.79 -14.00
N MET A 338 2.55 23.35 -12.75
CA MET A 338 2.56 21.96 -12.28
C MET A 338 1.57 21.81 -11.12
N VAL A 339 0.94 20.65 -10.95
CA VAL A 339 0.22 20.27 -9.73
C VAL A 339 0.50 18.81 -9.35
N VAL A 340 0.52 18.53 -8.04
CA VAL A 340 0.58 17.18 -7.47
C VAL A 340 -0.63 16.97 -6.57
N PHE A 341 -1.32 15.84 -6.75
CA PHE A 341 -2.63 15.58 -6.15
C PHE A 341 -2.93 14.09 -5.98
N THR A 342 -3.83 13.72 -5.06
CA THR A 342 -4.35 12.34 -4.95
C THR A 342 -5.39 12.07 -6.04
N GLN A 343 -5.58 10.81 -6.41
CA GLN A 343 -6.58 10.48 -7.42
C GLN A 343 -8.01 10.73 -6.92
N GLY A 344 -8.83 11.34 -7.78
CA GLY A 344 -10.24 11.56 -7.49
C GLY A 344 -11.03 10.26 -7.37
N GLY A 345 -12.16 10.33 -6.66
CA GLY A 345 -13.17 9.26 -6.68
C GLY A 345 -13.90 9.17 -8.01
N LEU A 346 -14.90 8.27 -8.10
CA LEU A 346 -15.68 8.06 -9.32
C LEU A 346 -16.26 9.38 -9.86
N GLY A 347 -15.99 9.66 -11.14
CA GLY A 347 -16.42 10.89 -11.80
C GLY A 347 -15.67 12.16 -11.39
N GLN A 348 -14.52 12.06 -10.69
CA GLN A 348 -13.65 13.19 -10.35
C GLN A 348 -12.24 12.95 -10.92
N ILE A 349 -11.68 13.94 -11.64
CA ILE A 349 -10.31 13.85 -12.19
C ILE A 349 -9.25 14.01 -11.07
N MET A 350 -9.56 14.79 -10.04
CA MET A 350 -8.62 15.27 -9.03
C MET A 350 -9.19 15.12 -7.63
N GLY A 351 -8.39 14.58 -6.71
CA GLY A 351 -8.68 14.51 -5.28
C GLY A 351 -8.08 15.69 -4.51
N GLU A 352 -7.35 15.38 -3.43
CA GLU A 352 -6.65 16.38 -2.60
C GLU A 352 -5.45 16.96 -3.36
N GLU A 353 -5.31 18.29 -3.39
CA GLU A 353 -4.07 18.92 -3.85
C GLU A 353 -3.01 18.90 -2.76
N TRP A 354 -1.85 18.31 -3.07
CA TRP A 354 -0.68 18.35 -2.20
C TRP A 354 0.08 19.67 -2.35
N PHE A 355 0.44 20.03 -3.59
CA PHE A 355 1.17 21.25 -3.91
C PHE A 355 1.09 21.62 -5.39
N ARG A 356 1.30 22.91 -5.67
CA ARG A 356 1.29 23.48 -7.03
C ARG A 356 2.46 24.43 -7.30
N GLY A 357 2.97 24.36 -8.52
CA GLY A 357 3.99 25.25 -9.06
C GLY A 357 3.45 26.14 -10.18
N GLY A 358 3.89 27.39 -10.25
CA GLY A 358 3.55 28.34 -11.31
C GLY A 358 4.29 29.66 -11.15
N ASP A 359 4.51 30.39 -12.25
CA ASP A 359 5.10 31.74 -12.27
C ASP A 359 6.41 31.90 -11.45
N GLY A 360 7.27 30.86 -11.47
CA GLY A 360 8.53 30.82 -10.72
C GLY A 360 8.37 30.66 -9.20
N ARG A 361 7.23 30.12 -8.74
CA ARG A 361 6.89 29.91 -7.33
C ARG A 361 6.26 28.54 -7.10
N GLY A 362 6.53 27.98 -5.94
CA GLY A 362 5.87 26.79 -5.42
C GLY A 362 5.07 27.13 -4.17
N GLN A 363 4.00 26.38 -3.92
CA GLN A 363 3.24 26.43 -2.67
C GLN A 363 2.54 25.10 -2.41
N GLY A 364 2.22 24.85 -1.14
CA GLY A 364 1.50 23.65 -0.68
C GLY A 364 2.41 22.64 0.00
N SER A 365 1.78 21.78 0.78
CA SER A 365 2.41 20.73 1.57
C SER A 365 1.39 19.65 1.91
N HIS A 366 1.81 18.39 1.92
CA HIS A 366 1.00 17.25 2.37
C HIS A 366 1.77 16.45 3.42
N THR A 367 1.06 15.82 4.36
CA THR A 367 1.67 15.04 5.44
C THR A 367 1.42 13.55 5.21
N ILE A 368 2.51 12.85 4.96
CA ILE A 368 2.54 11.41 4.75
C ILE A 368 2.75 10.75 6.11
N ALA A 369 2.05 9.64 6.37
CA ALA A 369 2.18 8.90 7.63
C ALA A 369 3.60 8.27 7.79
N PRO A 370 3.95 7.80 8.99
CA PRO A 370 5.19 7.05 9.20
C PRO A 370 5.18 5.76 8.37
N ASN A 371 6.35 5.33 7.87
CA ASN A 371 6.51 4.06 7.16
C ASN A 371 5.66 3.91 5.86
N THR A 372 5.00 4.98 5.40
CA THR A 372 4.01 5.02 4.33
C THR A 372 4.62 5.13 2.93
N HIS A 373 4.08 4.41 1.95
CA HIS A 373 4.29 4.60 0.51
C HIS A 373 2.98 5.01 -0.18
N VAL A 374 3.02 6.02 -1.06
CA VAL A 374 1.87 6.54 -1.84
C VAL A 374 2.26 7.01 -3.25
N HIS A 375 1.34 6.91 -4.21
CA HIS A 375 1.49 7.42 -5.58
C HIS A 375 0.51 8.57 -5.86
N PRO A 376 0.91 9.84 -5.65
CA PRO A 376 0.17 10.98 -6.13
C PRO A 376 0.35 11.13 -7.65
N MET A 377 -0.62 11.77 -8.31
CA MET A 377 -0.51 12.16 -9.71
C MET A 377 0.30 13.44 -9.84
N TRP A 378 1.21 13.50 -10.81
CA TRP A 378 1.98 14.69 -11.16
C TRP A 378 1.56 15.17 -12.54
N LEU A 379 1.15 16.44 -12.67
CA LEU A 379 0.61 16.98 -13.92
C LEU A 379 1.29 18.30 -14.31
N PHE A 380 1.78 18.38 -15.55
CA PHE A 380 2.57 19.48 -16.10
C PHE A 380 1.91 20.07 -17.35
N SER A 381 1.82 21.40 -17.41
CA SER A 381 1.07 22.12 -18.48
C SER A 381 1.83 22.38 -19.79
N LYS A 382 3.15 22.16 -19.84
CA LYS A 382 3.98 22.51 -21.01
C LYS A 382 5.22 21.61 -21.11
N PRO A 383 5.84 21.47 -22.30
CA PRO A 383 7.11 20.79 -22.45
C PRO A 383 8.29 21.70 -22.06
N GLY A 384 9.38 21.08 -21.60
CA GLY A 384 10.63 21.71 -21.17
C GLY A 384 11.13 21.16 -19.83
N THR A 385 12.25 21.70 -19.35
CA THR A 385 12.82 21.29 -18.06
C THR A 385 12.12 21.99 -16.90
N TYR A 386 11.76 21.23 -15.88
CA TYR A 386 11.26 21.73 -14.59
C TYR A 386 12.23 21.34 -13.47
N LYS A 387 12.36 22.22 -12.47
CA LYS A 387 13.10 21.97 -11.23
C LYS A 387 12.18 22.19 -10.04
N VAL A 388 12.03 21.17 -9.21
CA VAL A 388 11.00 21.07 -8.17
C VAL A 388 11.69 20.79 -6.84
N GLY A 389 11.84 21.82 -6.01
CA GLY A 389 12.55 21.72 -4.73
C GLY A 389 11.61 21.26 -3.61
N ILE A 390 11.75 20.00 -3.18
CA ILE A 390 10.92 19.40 -2.13
C ILE A 390 11.69 19.43 -0.80
N ARG A 391 11.07 19.99 0.24
CA ARG A 391 11.49 19.78 1.63
C ARG A 391 10.72 18.61 2.22
N GLN A 392 11.44 17.74 2.92
CA GLN A 392 10.86 16.77 3.85
C GLN A 392 11.13 17.23 5.28
N SER A 393 10.16 17.09 6.17
CA SER A 393 10.33 17.39 7.59
C SER A 393 9.45 16.52 8.50
N THR A 394 10.00 16.14 9.65
CA THR A 394 9.29 15.44 10.73
C THR A 394 9.61 16.11 12.07
N VAL A 395 8.74 15.91 13.07
CA VAL A 395 8.99 16.33 14.46
C VAL A 395 9.10 15.08 15.33
N LYS A 396 10.25 14.88 15.96
CA LYS A 396 10.52 13.75 16.86
C LYS A 396 11.14 14.25 18.15
N ASP A 397 10.58 13.83 19.29
CA ASP A 397 11.03 14.20 20.64
C ASP A 397 11.14 15.73 20.87
N GLY A 398 10.28 16.50 20.19
CA GLY A 398 10.28 17.97 20.22
C GLY A 398 11.30 18.66 19.31
N THR A 399 12.13 17.89 18.58
CA THR A 399 13.09 18.38 17.60
C THR A 399 12.55 18.22 16.17
N THR A 400 12.63 19.27 15.36
CA THR A 400 12.33 19.21 13.93
C THR A 400 13.55 18.73 13.16
N TYR A 401 13.41 17.63 12.43
CA TYR A 401 14.41 17.12 11.48
C TYR A 401 13.90 17.42 10.07
N SER A 402 14.78 17.91 9.18
CA SER A 402 14.38 18.21 7.80
C SER A 402 15.57 18.20 6.84
N GLY A 403 15.26 18.16 5.54
CA GLY A 403 16.21 18.41 4.46
C GLY A 403 15.48 18.74 3.17
N THR A 404 16.22 19.13 2.14
CA THR A 404 15.66 19.65 0.88
C THR A 404 16.58 19.29 -0.27
N ASP A 405 16.01 18.77 -1.37
CA ASP A 405 16.71 18.49 -2.63
C ASP A 405 15.77 18.86 -3.81
N VAL A 406 16.30 18.82 -5.04
CA VAL A 406 15.61 19.31 -6.25
C VAL A 406 15.42 18.18 -7.26
N ILE A 407 14.17 17.79 -7.48
CA ILE A 407 13.81 16.87 -8.57
C ILE A 407 13.92 17.61 -9.91
N THR A 408 14.52 16.98 -10.92
CA THR A 408 14.55 17.49 -12.30
C THR A 408 13.64 16.66 -13.20
N PHE A 409 12.68 17.31 -13.84
CA PHE A 409 11.80 16.69 -14.85
C PHE A 409 12.12 17.24 -16.25
N HIS A 410 12.07 16.39 -17.27
CA HIS A 410 12.21 16.75 -18.67
C HIS A 410 10.90 16.45 -19.41
N VAL A 411 10.02 17.44 -19.46
CA VAL A 411 8.64 17.26 -19.96
C VAL A 411 8.59 17.42 -21.48
N GLY A 412 7.88 16.52 -22.16
CA GLY A 412 7.89 16.41 -23.62
C GLY A 412 9.23 15.93 -24.19
N GLN A 413 10.08 15.31 -23.36
CA GLN A 413 11.43 14.85 -23.68
C GLN A 413 11.75 13.56 -22.89
N GLY A 414 12.85 12.89 -23.22
CA GLY A 414 13.42 11.84 -22.40
C GLY A 414 14.48 12.38 -21.43
N GLY A 415 14.61 11.76 -20.26
CA GLY A 415 15.74 11.85 -19.34
C GLY A 415 16.45 10.50 -19.22
N ASP A 416 16.95 10.16 -18.04
CA ASP A 416 17.61 8.89 -17.69
C ASP A 416 16.84 8.03 -16.67
N ALA A 417 15.74 8.56 -16.12
CA ALA A 417 14.78 7.85 -15.28
C ALA A 417 13.54 7.35 -16.05
N ASN A 418 13.58 7.25 -17.38
CA ASN A 418 12.39 6.93 -18.19
C ASN A 418 11.96 5.46 -18.04
N ASP A 419 12.94 4.56 -18.09
CA ASP A 419 12.76 3.11 -18.24
C ASP A 419 13.52 2.33 -17.16
N GLY A 420 13.01 1.13 -16.87
CA GLY A 420 13.48 0.21 -15.85
C GLY A 420 13.17 -1.25 -16.21
N HIS A 421 13.56 -2.19 -15.34
CA HIS A 421 13.34 -3.61 -15.59
C HIS A 421 11.84 -3.94 -15.68
N PHE A 422 11.45 -4.77 -16.67
CA PHE A 422 10.07 -5.15 -17.02
C PHE A 422 9.21 -4.13 -17.82
N ASP A 423 9.77 -3.52 -18.88
CA ASP A 423 9.06 -2.88 -20.02
C ASP A 423 7.96 -1.83 -19.73
N LEU A 424 7.82 -1.36 -18.48
CA LEU A 424 6.74 -0.46 -18.03
C LEU A 424 7.28 0.81 -17.34
N GLY A 425 8.31 1.44 -17.93
CA GLY A 425 8.96 2.60 -17.34
C GLY A 425 9.81 2.26 -16.11
N GLY A 426 10.25 3.27 -15.36
CA GLY A 426 10.90 3.08 -14.05
C GLY A 426 9.96 3.37 -12.88
N HIS A 427 9.98 2.51 -11.86
CA HIS A 427 9.35 2.77 -10.55
C HIS A 427 10.36 3.50 -9.64
N PHE A 428 9.93 4.61 -9.05
CA PHE A 428 10.74 5.44 -8.18
C PHE A 428 9.91 5.99 -7.04
N ASP A 429 10.46 6.01 -5.83
CA ASP A 429 9.83 6.74 -4.74
C ASP A 429 10.77 7.81 -4.22
N LEU A 430 10.36 9.07 -4.24
CA LEU A 430 11.08 10.05 -3.41
C LEU A 430 10.74 9.71 -1.96
N GLY A 431 11.77 9.54 -1.13
CA GLY A 431 11.67 9.26 0.29
C GLY A 431 12.83 9.92 1.02
N GLY A 432 13.17 9.45 2.21
CA GLY A 432 14.22 10.10 2.99
C GLY A 432 14.97 9.16 3.92
N GLN A 433 16.30 9.29 3.95
CA GLN A 433 17.12 8.69 5.00
C GLN A 433 17.07 9.59 6.23
N PHE A 434 16.61 9.06 7.36
CA PHE A 434 16.73 9.73 8.65
C PHE A 434 18.17 9.57 9.18
N ASP A 435 18.83 10.69 9.49
CA ASP A 435 20.12 10.75 10.19
C ASP A 435 19.96 11.62 11.45
N PRO A 436 19.80 11.01 12.64
CA PRO A 436 19.69 11.76 13.90
C PRO A 436 21.04 12.22 14.47
N ALA A 437 22.16 11.77 13.92
CA ALA A 437 23.50 12.03 14.45
C ALA A 437 24.26 13.12 13.68
N GLY A 438 24.03 13.20 12.37
CA GLY A 438 24.89 13.92 11.43
C GLY A 438 26.15 13.12 11.13
N GLY A 439 26.46 12.94 9.85
CA GLY A 439 27.60 12.13 9.41
C GLY A 439 28.21 12.54 8.08
N ASP A 440 29.09 11.69 7.56
CA ASP A 440 29.70 11.84 6.24
C ASP A 440 28.70 11.41 5.16
N CYS A 441 28.18 12.39 4.42
CA CYS A 441 27.21 12.19 3.33
C CYS A 441 27.88 12.06 1.96
N ALA A 442 27.16 11.41 1.03
CA ALA A 442 27.42 11.52 -0.40
C ALA A 442 27.20 12.96 -0.89
N ALA A 443 27.84 13.33 -2.01
CA ALA A 443 27.86 14.70 -2.50
C ALA A 443 26.51 15.12 -3.12
N GLY A 444 25.71 15.87 -2.35
CA GLY A 444 24.46 16.49 -2.79
C GLY A 444 23.70 17.19 -1.66
N ALA A 445 23.64 16.54 -0.50
CA ALA A 445 22.89 17.02 0.67
C ALA A 445 23.52 18.27 1.32
N ALA A 446 23.04 19.46 0.91
CA ALA A 446 23.40 20.75 1.50
C ALA A 446 22.21 21.33 2.29
N SER A 447 22.06 20.88 3.54
CA SER A 447 21.04 21.40 4.47
C SER A 447 21.26 22.89 4.77
N ALA A 448 20.39 23.76 4.25
CA ALA A 448 20.40 25.19 4.55
C ALA A 448 20.10 25.42 6.04
N GLY A 449 21.12 25.80 6.81
CA GLY A 449 21.10 25.70 8.27
C GLY A 449 20.15 26.66 9.00
N GLY A 450 19.46 26.14 10.01
CA GLY A 450 18.81 26.97 11.03
C GLY A 450 19.83 27.64 11.95
N THR A 451 19.57 28.89 12.33
CA THR A 451 20.46 29.66 13.22
C THR A 451 20.40 29.14 14.65
N ALA A 452 21.48 28.53 15.13
CA ALA A 452 21.62 28.15 16.54
C ALA A 452 21.72 29.40 17.45
N GLY A 453 20.94 29.42 18.54
CA GLY A 453 21.10 30.40 19.61
C GLY A 453 22.29 30.05 20.51
N ASP A 454 22.98 31.08 21.01
CA ASP A 454 24.17 30.92 21.87
C ASP A 454 23.80 30.38 23.28
N ALA A 455 24.51 29.33 23.71
CA ALA A 455 24.36 28.71 25.02
C ALA A 455 25.66 27.97 25.44
N SER A 456 26.61 28.70 26.03
CA SER A 456 27.82 28.10 26.61
C SER A 456 27.51 27.24 27.84
N GLY A 457 27.94 25.96 27.87
CA GLY A 457 27.61 25.04 28.98
C GLY A 457 28.44 23.75 29.07
N THR A 458 29.69 23.87 29.55
CA THR A 458 30.53 22.85 30.22
C THR A 458 30.28 21.33 30.04
N ASN A 459 31.34 20.62 29.64
CA ASN A 459 31.47 19.15 29.63
C ASN A 459 30.82 18.41 30.81
N GLY A 460 30.00 17.40 30.51
CA GLY A 460 29.52 16.41 31.48
C GLY A 460 29.01 15.15 30.79
N ALA A 461 29.78 14.05 30.85
CA ALA A 461 29.39 12.76 30.29
C ALA A 461 28.79 11.84 31.37
N PRO A 462 27.65 11.17 31.09
CA PRO A 462 27.24 9.98 31.85
C PRO A 462 26.95 8.74 30.99
N ALA A 463 27.47 7.61 31.47
CA ALA A 463 26.96 6.24 31.36
C ALA A 463 26.13 5.81 30.12
N ALA A 464 26.68 4.85 29.36
CA ALA A 464 25.89 4.03 28.46
C ALA A 464 24.82 3.21 29.23
N GLN A 465 23.61 3.16 28.70
CA GLN A 465 22.54 2.27 29.17
C GLN A 465 22.17 1.28 28.05
N ASN A 466 22.24 -0.02 28.34
CA ASN A 466 21.75 -1.04 27.42
C ASN A 466 20.23 -0.92 27.27
N ARG A 467 19.73 -0.86 26.04
CA ARG A 467 18.34 -1.13 25.68
C ARG A 467 18.26 -2.32 24.73
N PRO A 468 17.18 -3.11 24.76
CA PRO A 468 17.04 -4.31 23.93
C PRO A 468 16.89 -3.94 22.45
N GLN A 469 17.27 -4.86 21.56
CA GLN A 469 16.98 -4.75 20.13
C GLN A 469 15.46 -4.83 19.93
N ALA A 470 14.88 -3.84 19.25
CA ALA A 470 13.52 -3.94 18.73
C ALA A 470 13.54 -4.78 17.44
N GLN A 471 12.50 -5.59 17.23
CA GLN A 471 12.29 -6.29 15.97
C GLN A 471 11.62 -5.31 14.99
N GLY A 472 12.13 -5.23 13.76
CA GLY A 472 11.62 -4.32 12.74
C GLY A 472 10.25 -4.74 12.22
N THR A 473 9.36 -3.75 12.06
CA THR A 473 8.03 -3.86 11.44
C THR A 473 8.10 -3.45 9.97
N LEU A 474 7.13 -3.87 9.15
CA LEU A 474 7.08 -3.61 7.71
C LEU A 474 5.86 -2.75 7.33
N ALA A 475 5.54 -2.64 6.04
CA ALA A 475 5.54 -1.36 5.36
C ALA A 475 4.15 -0.71 5.15
N ASP A 476 4.01 0.53 5.62
CA ASP A 476 2.78 1.34 5.60
C ASP A 476 2.53 1.93 4.20
N THR A 477 1.30 2.31 3.91
CA THR A 477 0.85 2.89 2.65
C THR A 477 -0.36 3.84 2.89
N GLY A 478 -0.68 4.74 1.97
CA GLY A 478 -1.93 5.55 2.02
C GLY A 478 -1.89 6.96 2.63
N THR A 479 -3.00 7.68 2.48
CA THR A 479 -3.13 9.11 2.83
C THR A 479 -4.13 9.32 3.97
N THR A 480 -3.66 9.87 5.10
CA THR A 480 -4.49 10.09 6.28
C THR A 480 -5.41 11.33 6.14
N PRO A 481 -6.46 11.44 6.99
CA PRO A 481 -6.25 12.29 8.17
C PRO A 481 -6.61 11.62 9.50
N MET A 482 -5.56 11.36 10.29
CA MET A 482 -5.54 10.90 11.70
C MET A 482 -6.01 9.47 12.03
N THR A 483 -5.28 8.88 12.99
CA THR A 483 -5.50 7.60 13.71
C THR A 483 -5.50 6.29 12.90
N LEU A 484 -4.27 5.81 12.67
CA LEU A 484 -3.88 4.45 12.26
C LEU A 484 -4.26 4.01 10.80
N PRO A 485 -3.49 3.07 10.19
CA PRO A 485 -3.25 3.02 8.73
C PRO A 485 -3.48 1.55 8.20
N PHE A 486 -2.89 0.96 7.16
CA PHE A 486 -2.04 1.37 6.01
C PHE A 486 -2.95 1.91 4.87
N ALA A 487 -2.77 1.66 3.55
CA ALA A 487 -3.57 2.39 2.52
C ALA A 487 -3.19 2.58 0.99
N ILE A 488 -2.30 1.86 0.24
CA ILE A 488 -2.09 2.12 -1.24
C ILE A 488 -1.73 0.98 -2.26
N LEU A 489 -1.73 1.36 -3.56
CA LEU A 489 -1.77 0.66 -4.86
C LEU A 489 -0.46 0.55 -5.67
N GLY A 490 -0.49 -0.38 -6.64
CA GLY A 490 0.24 -0.39 -7.92
C GLY A 490 -0.26 -1.47 -8.88
N LEU A 491 -0.77 -1.10 -10.07
CA LEU A 491 -1.42 -2.03 -11.03
C LEU A 491 -0.59 -2.32 -12.28
N GLY A 492 -0.81 -3.50 -12.88
CA GLY A 492 -0.18 -3.91 -14.14
C GLY A 492 -1.17 -4.55 -15.12
N LEU A 493 -1.08 -4.14 -16.39
CA LEU A 493 -1.84 -4.69 -17.52
C LEU A 493 -1.27 -4.17 -18.87
N LEU A 494 -0.68 -5.03 -19.73
CA LEU A 494 -0.56 -4.71 -21.18
C LEU A 494 -0.15 -5.89 -22.11
N VAL A 495 -0.98 -6.95 -22.21
CA VAL A 495 -0.78 -8.02 -23.23
C VAL A 495 -2.03 -8.23 -24.08
N PHE A 496 -2.40 -7.25 -24.92
CA PHE A 496 -3.49 -7.45 -25.90
C PHE A 496 -3.31 -6.80 -27.28
N GLY A 497 -2.42 -5.81 -27.45
CA GLY A 497 -2.28 -5.04 -28.70
C GLY A 497 -1.90 -5.84 -29.96
N ILE A 498 -1.31 -7.04 -29.81
CA ILE A 498 -0.76 -7.83 -30.94
C ILE A 498 -1.77 -8.83 -31.54
N GLY A 499 -2.80 -9.25 -30.79
CA GLY A 499 -3.75 -10.28 -31.23
C GLY A 499 -4.65 -9.86 -32.38
N VAL A 500 -5.25 -8.66 -32.28
CA VAL A 500 -6.29 -8.16 -33.22
C VAL A 500 -5.74 -7.98 -34.65
N ALA A 501 -4.48 -7.58 -34.78
CA ALA A 501 -3.80 -7.41 -36.06
C ALA A 501 -3.62 -8.74 -36.82
N ARG A 502 -3.42 -9.86 -36.12
CA ARG A 502 -3.24 -11.18 -36.74
C ARG A 502 -4.58 -11.80 -37.17
N PHE A 503 -5.64 -11.63 -36.38
CA PHE A 503 -6.96 -12.19 -36.73
C PHE A 503 -7.59 -11.49 -37.95
N SER A 504 -7.41 -10.16 -38.04
CA SER A 504 -7.88 -9.34 -39.16
C SER A 504 -7.26 -9.73 -40.50
N TYR A 505 -5.99 -10.16 -40.49
CA TYR A 505 -5.29 -10.61 -41.72
C TYR A 505 -5.70 -12.02 -42.16
N ALA A 506 -6.25 -12.85 -41.26
CA ALA A 506 -6.63 -14.23 -41.56
C ALA A 506 -7.97 -14.33 -42.32
N MET A 507 -9.00 -13.58 -41.89
CA MET A 507 -10.33 -13.65 -42.52
C MET A 507 -10.39 -13.02 -43.92
N GLY A 508 -9.48 -12.09 -44.25
CA GLY A 508 -9.40 -11.44 -45.56
C GLY A 508 -9.06 -12.37 -46.74
N ARG A 509 -8.77 -13.65 -46.49
CA ARG A 509 -8.39 -14.65 -47.52
C ARG A 509 -9.40 -15.78 -47.74
N ALA A 510 -10.55 -15.77 -47.06
CA ALA A 510 -11.59 -16.79 -47.22
C ALA A 510 -12.66 -16.45 -48.30
N HIS A 511 -12.65 -15.22 -48.83
CA HIS A 511 -13.61 -14.76 -49.85
C HIS A 511 -12.93 -14.01 -51.02
N ARG A 512 -12.08 -14.71 -51.77
CA ARG A 512 -11.78 -14.46 -53.20
C ARG A 512 -11.46 -15.78 -53.89
#